data_AF-A0A520B856-F1
#
_entry.id   AF-A0A520B856-F1
#
_cell.length_a   1.000
_cell.length_b   1.000
_cell.length_c   1.000
_cell.angle_alpha   90.00
_cell.angle_beta   90.00
_cell.angle_gamma   90.00
#
_symmetry.space_group_name_H-M   'P 1'
#
loop_
_entity.id
_entity.type
_entity.pdbx_description
1 polymer ?
#
loop_
_entity_poly.entity_id
_entity_poly.type
_entity_poly.pdbx_seq_one_letter_code
_entity_poly.pdbx_strand_id
1 'polypeptide(L)'
;MSAGVISPERLSEVLRLATALADRVLDAQIAGRPVPADQAGALAKAAGLLHDYGVDWPPLLTQALYGLAPDTDAAVVEPKSAVALPNADLDGLSRFFAGFRKGTSKP
;
A
#
# COMPACT_ATOMS: atom_id res chain seq x y z
N MET A 1 -10.14 -22.24 -21.04
CA MET A 1 -10.48 -20.91 -20.49
C MET A 1 -9.29 -20.02 -20.80
N SER A 2 -9.36 -19.17 -21.83
CA SER A 2 -8.27 -18.25 -22.14
C SER A 2 -8.19 -17.24 -21.00
N ALA A 3 -7.20 -17.40 -20.11
CA ALA A 3 -6.76 -16.31 -19.25
C ALA A 3 -6.32 -15.20 -20.22
N GLY A 4 -7.23 -14.28 -20.50
CA GLY A 4 -6.99 -13.18 -21.40
C GLY A 4 -5.82 -12.40 -20.83
N VAL A 5 -4.72 -12.35 -21.56
CA VAL A 5 -3.55 -11.55 -21.21
C VAL A 5 -4.06 -10.14 -20.93
N ILE A 6 -3.95 -9.67 -19.69
CA ILE A 6 -4.39 -8.32 -19.35
C ILE A 6 -3.47 -7.37 -20.10
N SER A 7 -4.06 -6.48 -20.88
CA SER A 7 -3.30 -5.53 -21.66
C SER A 7 -2.67 -4.45 -20.75
N PRO A 8 -1.52 -3.88 -21.13
CA PRO A 8 -0.82 -2.88 -20.32
C PRO A 8 -1.69 -1.67 -19.95
N GLU A 9 -2.58 -1.24 -20.84
CA GLU A 9 -3.52 -0.15 -20.57
C GLU A 9 -4.55 -0.51 -19.47
N ARG A 10 -4.99 -1.77 -19.41
CA ARG A 10 -5.88 -2.23 -18.34
C ARG A 10 -5.15 -2.32 -17.00
N LEU A 11 -3.89 -2.80 -17.00
CA LEU A 11 -3.07 -2.79 -15.78
C LEU A 11 -2.82 -1.36 -15.28
N SER A 12 -2.57 -0.42 -16.18
CA SER A 12 -2.40 0.99 -15.85
C SER A 12 -3.67 1.57 -15.23
N GLU A 13 -4.84 1.21 -15.76
CA GLU A 13 -6.12 1.64 -15.19
C GLU A 13 -6.40 0.99 -13.84
N VAL A 14 -6.08 -0.30 -13.66
CA VAL A 14 -6.16 -0.97 -12.35
C VAL A 14 -5.25 -0.28 -11.33
N LEU A 15 -4.02 0.07 -11.71
CA LEU A 15 -3.09 0.82 -10.87
C LEU A 15 -3.67 2.18 -10.47
N ARG A 16 -4.24 2.91 -11.43
CA ARG A 16 -4.87 4.21 -11.19
C ARG A 16 -6.06 4.10 -10.22
N LEU A 17 -6.92 3.10 -10.42
CA LEU A 17 -8.07 2.84 -9.56
C LEU A 17 -7.65 2.37 -8.16
N ALA A 18 -6.66 1.49 -8.07
CA ALA A 18 -6.11 1.03 -6.80
C ALA A 18 -5.49 2.19 -6.02
N THR A 19 -4.80 3.11 -6.69
CA THR A 19 -4.22 4.30 -6.07
C THR A 19 -5.31 5.24 -5.54
N ALA A 20 -6.37 5.49 -6.32
CA ALA A 20 -7.50 6.31 -5.86
C ALA A 20 -8.27 5.66 -4.69
N LEU A 21 -8.36 4.33 -4.66
CA LEU A 21 -8.97 3.60 -3.56
C LEU A 21 -8.09 3.65 -2.31
N ALA A 22 -6.76 3.47 -2.45
CA ALA A 22 -5.79 3.59 -1.38
C ALA A 22 -5.84 4.97 -0.71
N ASP A 23 -6.02 6.04 -1.49
CA ASP A 23 -6.13 7.41 -0.97
C ASP A 23 -7.34 7.55 -0.02
N ARG A 24 -8.50 7.02 -0.44
CA ARG A 24 -9.72 7.01 0.40
C ARG A 24 -9.57 6.16 1.65
N VAL A 25 -8.90 5.01 1.51
CA VAL A 25 -8.63 4.11 2.63
C VAL A 25 -7.72 4.80 3.65
N LEU A 26 -6.66 5.48 3.20
CA LEU A 26 -5.77 6.24 4.07
C LEU A 26 -6.47 7.42 4.72
N ASP A 27 -7.30 8.18 4.00
CA ASP A 27 -8.07 9.27 4.59
C ASP A 27 -9.00 8.76 5.71
N ALA A 28 -9.65 7.60 5.51
CA ALA A 28 -10.44 6.96 6.54
C ALA A 28 -9.59 6.52 7.75
N GLN A 29 -8.43 5.90 7.52
CA GLN A 29 -7.51 5.50 8.59
C GLN A 29 -7.01 6.72 9.39
N ILE A 30 -6.58 7.79 8.71
CA ILE A 30 -6.10 9.04 9.33
C ILE A 30 -7.20 9.67 10.18
N ALA A 31 -8.44 9.66 9.69
CA ALA A 31 -9.59 10.19 10.41
C ALA A 31 -10.12 9.24 11.51
N GLY A 32 -9.50 8.08 11.73
CA GLY A 32 -9.96 7.08 12.69
C GLY A 32 -11.32 6.47 12.34
N ARG A 33 -11.73 6.52 11.07
CA ARG A 33 -12.99 5.95 10.59
C ARG A 33 -12.78 4.49 10.17
N PRO A 34 -13.78 3.63 10.40
CA PRO A 34 -13.70 2.26 9.92
C PRO A 34 -13.65 2.22 8.39
N VAL A 35 -12.72 1.45 7.83
CA VAL A 35 -12.66 1.18 6.40
C VAL A 35 -13.66 0.07 6.06
N PRO A 36 -14.56 0.27 5.08
CA PRO A 36 -15.50 -0.78 4.67
C PRO A 36 -14.77 -2.04 4.18
N ALA A 37 -15.21 -3.21 4.64
CA ALA A 37 -14.58 -4.50 4.29
C ALA A 37 -14.50 -4.74 2.78
N ASP A 38 -15.50 -4.30 2.02
CA ASP A 38 -15.49 -4.39 0.55
C ASP A 38 -14.39 -3.54 -0.07
N GLN A 39 -14.09 -2.36 0.49
CA GLN A 39 -13.01 -1.50 0.01
C GLN A 39 -11.64 -2.10 0.34
N ALA A 40 -11.47 -2.62 1.56
CA ALA A 40 -10.25 -3.31 1.96
C ALA A 40 -10.00 -4.56 1.09
N GLY A 41 -11.03 -5.37 0.87
CA GLY A 41 -10.94 -6.57 0.03
C GLY A 41 -10.70 -6.24 -1.45
N ALA A 42 -11.32 -5.19 -1.98
CA ALA A 42 -11.07 -4.73 -3.35
C ALA A 42 -9.62 -4.24 -3.51
N LEU A 43 -9.10 -3.50 -2.52
CA LEU A 43 -7.72 -3.01 -2.54
C LEU A 43 -6.72 -4.17 -2.50
N ALA A 44 -6.93 -5.16 -1.61
CA ALA A 44 -6.08 -6.34 -1.51
C ALA A 44 -6.08 -7.16 -2.81
N LYS A 45 -7.24 -7.34 -3.45
CA LYS A 45 -7.36 -8.05 -4.73
C LYS A 45 -6.66 -7.29 -5.87
N ALA A 46 -6.85 -5.97 -5.94
CA ALA A 46 -6.19 -5.13 -6.95
C ALA A 46 -4.67 -5.16 -6.77
N ALA A 47 -4.18 -5.08 -5.53
CA ALA A 47 -2.77 -5.19 -5.21
C ALA A 47 -2.20 -6.55 -5.63
N GLY A 48 -2.87 -7.66 -5.25
CA GLY A 48 -2.48 -9.01 -5.68
C GLY A 48 -2.38 -9.13 -7.19
N LEU A 49 -3.39 -8.64 -7.92
CA LEU A 49 -3.38 -8.62 -9.38
C LEU A 49 -2.20 -7.81 -9.94
N LEU A 50 -1.89 -6.64 -9.38
CA LEU A 50 -0.77 -5.83 -9.83
C LEU A 50 0.58 -6.51 -9.56
N HIS A 51 0.70 -7.20 -8.42
CA HIS A 51 1.89 -7.97 -8.06
C HIS A 51 2.11 -9.16 -8.99
N ASP A 52 1.05 -9.92 -9.32
CA ASP A 52 1.13 -11.06 -10.22
C ASP A 52 1.64 -10.68 -11.62
N TYR A 53 1.41 -9.44 -12.04
CA TYR A 53 1.88 -8.88 -13.31
C TYR A 53 3.18 -8.07 -13.20
N GLY A 54 3.82 -8.04 -12.02
CA GLY A 54 5.09 -7.36 -11.79
C GLY A 54 5.02 -5.84 -11.86
N VAL A 55 3.85 -5.25 -11.58
CA VAL A 55 3.67 -3.79 -11.57
C VAL A 55 4.15 -3.24 -10.23
N ASP A 56 5.08 -2.28 -10.28
CA ASP A 56 5.55 -1.57 -9.10
C ASP A 56 4.43 -0.77 -8.44
N TRP A 57 4.31 -0.90 -7.12
CA TRP A 57 3.27 -0.21 -6.36
C TRP A 57 3.71 1.19 -5.96
N PRO A 58 2.83 2.20 -6.08
CA PRO A 58 3.09 3.51 -5.50
C PRO A 58 3.13 3.40 -3.97
N PRO A 59 3.94 4.23 -3.29
CA PRO A 59 4.05 4.18 -1.82
C PRO A 59 2.71 4.27 -1.09
N LEU A 60 1.78 5.03 -1.67
CA LEU A 60 0.44 5.25 -1.18
C LEU A 60 -0.39 3.94 -1.12
N LEU A 61 -0.25 3.07 -2.12
CA LEU A 61 -0.92 1.77 -2.13
C LEU A 61 -0.35 0.85 -1.03
N THR A 62 0.97 0.81 -0.89
CA THR A 62 1.65 0.02 0.15
C THR A 62 1.24 0.47 1.54
N GLN A 63 1.18 1.78 1.79
CA GLN A 63 0.82 2.32 3.10
C GLN A 63 -0.63 2.01 3.46
N ALA A 64 -1.55 2.13 2.50
CA ALA A 64 -2.96 1.79 2.69
C ALA A 64 -3.14 0.32 3.10
N LEU A 65 -2.42 -0.60 2.44
CA LEU A 65 -2.45 -2.03 2.75
C LEU A 65 -1.84 -2.35 4.12
N TYR A 66 -0.76 -1.66 4.50
CA TYR A 66 -0.14 -1.85 5.81
C TYR A 66 -1.10 -1.52 6.96
N GLY A 67 -1.84 -0.42 6.86
CA GLY A 67 -2.87 -0.07 7.84
C GLY A 67 -4.12 -0.94 7.82
N LEU A 68 -4.26 -1.82 6.82
CA LEU A 68 -5.31 -2.84 6.75
C LEU A 68 -4.85 -4.22 7.23
N ALA A 69 -3.54 -4.41 7.40
CA ALA A 69 -3.03 -5.67 7.94
C ALA A 69 -3.59 -5.83 9.36
N PRO A 70 -4.24 -6.97 9.68
CA PRO A 70 -4.66 -7.22 11.04
C PRO A 70 -3.41 -7.15 11.92
N ASP A 71 -3.46 -6.36 13.01
CA ASP A 71 -2.40 -6.30 14.01
C ASP A 71 -2.09 -7.74 14.43
N THR A 72 -1.04 -8.31 13.85
CA THR A 72 -0.63 -9.68 14.16
C THR A 72 0.09 -9.71 15.52
N ASP A 73 0.11 -8.56 16.20
CA ASP A 73 0.62 -8.30 17.55
C ASP A 73 -0.51 -7.91 18.54
N ALA A 74 -1.79 -7.96 18.14
CA ALA A 74 -2.92 -7.66 19.04
C ALA A 74 -3.39 -8.88 19.84
N ALA A 75 -2.46 -9.71 20.31
CA ALA A 75 -2.69 -10.61 21.42
C ALA A 75 -2.05 -9.99 22.68
N VAL A 76 -2.88 -9.28 23.46
CA VAL A 76 -2.54 -8.54 24.71
C VAL A 76 -1.82 -7.23 24.38
N VAL A 77 -2.39 -6.03 24.61
CA VAL A 77 -2.51 -5.39 25.93
C VAL A 77 -3.66 -4.36 25.96
N GLU A 78 -4.37 -4.31 27.09
CA GLU A 78 -5.26 -3.21 27.54
C GLU A 78 -4.64 -1.80 27.39
N PRO A 79 -5.46 -0.74 27.26
CA PRO A 79 -4.96 0.61 27.04
C PRO A 79 -4.49 1.22 28.37
N LYS A 80 -3.19 1.44 28.52
CA LYS A 80 -2.66 2.32 29.56
C LYS A 80 -1.55 3.22 29.05
N SER A 81 -1.93 4.49 28.88
CA SER A 81 -1.12 5.71 29.01
C SER A 81 0.18 5.85 28.21
N ALA A 82 0.13 6.81 27.27
CA ALA A 82 1.19 7.74 26.90
C ALA A 82 2.65 7.34 27.20
N VAL A 83 3.35 6.88 26.16
CA VAL A 83 4.82 6.92 26.10
C VAL A 83 5.21 7.58 24.77
N ALA A 84 6.03 8.62 24.88
CA ALA A 84 6.57 9.40 23.78
C ALA A 84 7.26 8.50 22.75
N LEU A 85 6.89 8.65 21.47
CA LEU A 85 7.56 7.99 20.36
C LEU A 85 8.93 8.64 20.13
N PRO A 86 10.06 7.93 20.29
CA PRO A 86 11.32 8.40 19.72
C PRO A 86 11.23 8.24 18.20
N ASN A 87 11.60 9.31 17.49
CA ASN A 87 11.63 9.47 16.04
C ASN A 87 11.65 8.14 15.26
N ALA A 88 10.59 7.90 14.50
CA ALA A 88 10.59 6.90 13.44
C ALA A 88 11.83 7.13 12.56
N ASP A 89 12.65 6.09 12.43
CA ASP A 89 13.89 6.08 11.66
C ASP A 89 13.60 6.32 10.16
N LEU A 90 13.63 7.59 9.75
CA LEU A 90 13.49 8.02 8.36
C LEU A 90 14.77 7.74 7.55
N ASP A 91 15.89 7.41 8.19
CA ASP A 91 17.13 7.05 7.50
C ASP A 91 17.00 5.69 6.82
N GLY A 92 16.19 4.79 7.42
CA GLY A 92 15.83 3.50 6.85
C GLY A 92 15.07 3.59 5.52
N LEU A 93 14.33 4.67 5.29
CA LEU A 93 13.59 4.91 4.05
C LEU A 93 14.51 5.44 2.94
N SER A 94 15.50 6.27 3.30
CA SER A 94 16.45 6.83 2.33
C SER A 94 17.29 5.77 1.62
N ARG A 95 17.71 4.72 2.33
CA ARG A 95 18.41 3.55 1.76
C ARG A 95 17.52 2.70 0.84
N PHE A 96 16.21 2.71 1.06
CA PHE A 96 15.24 2.00 0.21
C PHE A 96 14.98 2.76 -1.09
N PHE A 97 14.80 4.09 -1.04
CA PHE A 97 14.58 4.93 -2.22
C PHE A 97 15.82 5.14 -3.11
N ALA A 98 17.03 4.82 -2.61
CA ALA A 98 18.26 4.88 -3.41
C ALA A 98 18.24 3.93 -4.63
N GLY A 99 17.46 2.84 -4.58
CA GLY A 99 17.30 1.90 -5.69
C GLY A 99 16.55 2.48 -6.90
N PHE A 100 15.68 3.47 -6.69
CA PHE A 100 14.84 4.06 -7.75
C PHE A 100 15.57 5.07 -8.65
N ARG A 101 16.70 5.65 -8.20
CA ARG A 101 17.38 6.73 -8.96
C ARG A 101 18.33 6.23 -10.06
N LYS A 102 18.63 4.93 -10.13
CA LYS A 102 19.64 4.41 -11.06
C LYS A 102 19.00 3.87 -12.34
N GLY A 103 18.56 4.78 -13.21
CA GLY A 103 17.93 4.40 -14.48
C GLY A 103 17.87 5.47 -15.57
N THR A 104 18.65 6.56 -15.52
CA THR A 104 18.80 7.46 -16.69
C THR A 104 20.22 8.03 -16.78
N SER A 105 21.11 7.33 -17.49
CA SER A 105 22.28 7.93 -18.13
C SER A 105 22.80 6.94 -19.18
N LYS A 106 22.29 7.02 -20.42
CA LYS A 106 22.91 7.64 -21.62
C LYS A 106 23.93 6.70 -22.30
N PRO A 107 24.32 6.86 -23.59
CA PRO A 107 24.44 8.09 -24.38
C PRO A 107 23.31 8.38 -25.38
#